data_AF-A0A1Q9SYV8-F1
#
_entry.id   AF-A0A1Q9SYV8-F1
#
_cell.length_a   1.000
_cell.length_b   1.000
_cell.length_c   1.000
_cell.angle_alpha   90.00
_cell.angle_beta   90.00
_cell.angle_gamma   90.00
#
_symmetry.space_group_name_H-M   'P 1'
#
loop_
_entity.id
_entity.type
_entity.pdbx_description
1 polymer ?
#
loop_
_entity_poly.entity_id
_entity_poly.type
_entity_poly.pdbx_seq_one_letter_code
_entity_poly.pdbx_strand_id
1 'polypeptide(L)'
;MTWQDDRDGQPRAMDEQLRHALGGDPHEAFDHDALVAGVKQRAARIHRRRAATATVAAVVVVPALAASGWVLGNRMLGDGAHVDVSVATQTAEPTPAPGPDDSSATTEVPEEETGSEDSSEQQTEAADTPPWQPTPPPEPVEPDDVAGTPNLVDVPDPRPVDIGLLDRLGAPQSELSSPLLMPLQRFMAAGSGSGGVEPHSGRSWMYFARGNEIDQDSVDIQVTAWDDSSAALAAIRDGGTGLGTVWVDDDNMPSVPEPLPWPGHDDADHLLVGREETYGGRAPHHSGGALVRQGDYLVGVTVTAAPGDGGIQTLDEAVEAAAEIAQKTADNLAWLDPERANG
;
A
#
# COMPACT_ATOMS: atom_id res chain seq x y z
N MET A 1 64.15 -17.37 -4.51
CA MET A 1 63.01 -16.43 -4.58
C MET A 1 62.10 -16.97 -5.66
N THR A 2 61.14 -17.79 -5.27
CA THR A 2 60.20 -18.49 -6.15
C THR A 2 58.83 -18.27 -5.56
N TRP A 3 57.97 -17.57 -6.30
CA TRP A 3 56.56 -17.38 -5.98
C TRP A 3 55.84 -18.70 -6.27
N GLN A 4 55.27 -19.31 -5.23
CA GLN A 4 54.33 -20.41 -5.36
C GLN A 4 52.92 -19.84 -5.23
N ASP A 5 52.12 -20.18 -6.23
CA ASP A 5 50.75 -19.79 -6.48
C ASP A 5 49.83 -20.63 -5.58
N ASP A 6 49.36 -20.08 -4.47
CA ASP A 6 48.33 -20.69 -3.61
C ASP A 6 46.96 -20.08 -3.98
N ARG A 7 46.39 -20.56 -5.08
CA ARG A 7 44.99 -20.33 -5.47
C ARG A 7 44.30 -21.68 -5.68
N ASP A 8 44.05 -22.39 -4.59
CA ASP A 8 43.10 -23.50 -4.56
C ASP A 8 42.55 -23.64 -3.14
N GLY A 9 41.25 -23.41 -2.90
CA GLY A 9 40.63 -23.88 -1.66
C GLY A 9 39.46 -23.09 -1.05
N GLN A 10 38.46 -22.66 -1.81
CA GLN A 10 37.14 -22.27 -1.29
C GLN A 10 36.06 -22.89 -2.17
N PRO A 11 35.56 -24.09 -1.83
CA PRO A 11 34.11 -24.27 -1.72
C PRO A 11 33.64 -25.20 -0.58
N ARG A 12 34.55 -25.90 0.14
CA ARG A 12 34.15 -26.91 1.15
C ARG A 12 33.79 -26.31 2.51
N ALA A 13 34.37 -25.18 2.88
CA ALA A 13 34.20 -24.61 4.23
C ALA A 13 32.76 -24.13 4.52
N MET A 14 32.08 -23.56 3.53
CA MET A 14 30.70 -23.06 3.70
C MET A 14 29.68 -24.20 3.77
N ASP A 15 29.92 -25.26 3.01
CA ASP A 15 29.11 -26.46 2.96
C ASP A 15 29.22 -27.26 4.28
N GLU A 16 30.40 -27.27 4.89
CA GLU A 16 30.66 -27.87 6.20
C GLU A 16 30.03 -27.06 7.35
N GLN A 17 30.03 -25.73 7.25
CA GLN A 17 29.37 -24.84 8.22
C GLN A 17 27.85 -24.97 8.19
N LEU A 18 27.23 -25.03 7.00
CA LEU A 18 25.79 -25.26 6.87
C LEU A 18 25.40 -26.65 7.38
N ARG A 19 26.22 -27.67 7.10
CA ARG A 19 26.00 -29.04 7.57
C ARG A 19 26.11 -29.17 9.09
N HIS A 20 27.03 -28.44 9.72
CA HIS A 20 27.18 -28.41 11.16
C HIS A 20 26.04 -27.65 11.85
N ALA A 21 25.59 -26.53 11.29
CA ALA A 21 24.48 -25.73 11.82
C ALA A 21 23.13 -26.47 11.78
N LEU A 22 22.95 -27.39 10.82
CA LEU A 22 21.74 -28.20 10.65
C LEU A 22 21.78 -29.54 11.42
N GLY A 23 22.86 -29.83 12.15
CA GLY A 23 22.96 -30.99 13.05
C GLY A 23 23.01 -32.36 12.37
N GLY A 24 23.44 -32.44 11.11
CA GLY A 24 23.49 -33.69 10.34
C GLY A 24 24.76 -34.51 10.59
N ASP A 25 24.62 -35.82 10.72
CA ASP A 25 25.72 -36.80 10.85
C ASP A 25 26.51 -36.88 9.51
N PRO A 26 27.86 -36.90 9.49
CA PRO A 26 28.66 -36.77 8.25
C PRO A 26 28.57 -37.96 7.27
N HIS A 27 27.82 -39.01 7.61
CA HIS A 27 27.71 -40.24 6.82
C HIS A 27 26.32 -40.48 6.21
N GLU A 28 25.34 -39.60 6.46
CA GLU A 28 24.04 -39.67 5.80
C GLU A 28 23.97 -38.72 4.62
N ALA A 29 23.62 -39.25 3.44
CA ALA A 29 23.35 -38.44 2.27
C ALA A 29 22.16 -37.51 2.57
N PHE A 30 22.30 -36.23 2.24
CA PHE A 30 21.27 -35.22 2.45
C PHE A 30 19.97 -35.62 1.74
N ASP A 31 18.96 -36.00 2.53
CA ASP A 31 17.67 -36.46 2.02
C ASP A 31 16.79 -35.25 1.66
N HIS A 32 16.97 -34.77 0.43
CA HIS A 32 16.18 -33.69 -0.14
C HIS A 32 14.68 -34.02 -0.17
N ASP A 33 14.31 -35.30 -0.31
CA ASP A 33 12.91 -35.73 -0.34
C ASP A 33 12.28 -35.64 1.05
N ALA A 34 13.03 -35.96 2.12
CA ALA A 34 12.58 -35.74 3.51
C ALA A 34 12.38 -34.26 3.84
N LEU A 35 13.24 -33.37 3.32
CA LEU A 35 13.10 -31.93 3.51
C LEU A 35 11.88 -31.37 2.77
N VAL A 36 11.70 -31.74 1.49
CA VAL A 36 10.53 -31.34 0.71
C VAL A 36 9.24 -31.93 1.30
N ALA A 37 9.27 -33.18 1.77
CA ALA A 37 8.14 -33.81 2.46
C ALA A 37 7.82 -33.10 3.78
N GLY A 38 8.84 -32.71 4.56
CA GLY A 38 8.69 -31.96 5.80
C GLY A 38 8.07 -30.57 5.59
N VAL A 39 8.53 -29.84 4.56
CA VAL A 39 7.97 -28.53 4.17
C VAL A 39 6.53 -28.70 3.69
N LYS A 40 6.24 -29.67 2.82
CA LYS A 40 4.87 -29.96 2.35
C LYS A 40 3.94 -30.38 3.50
N GLN A 41 4.44 -31.16 4.46
CA GLN A 41 3.66 -31.59 5.61
C GLN A 41 3.39 -30.41 6.58
N ARG A 42 4.34 -29.47 6.71
CA ARG A 42 4.18 -28.25 7.50
C ARG A 42 3.20 -27.27 6.84
N ALA A 43 3.29 -27.09 5.52
CA ALA A 43 2.33 -26.32 4.73
C ALA A 43 0.92 -26.92 4.79
N ALA A 44 0.78 -28.24 4.60
CA ALA A 44 -0.50 -28.94 4.70
C ALA A 44 -1.12 -28.84 6.11
N ARG A 45 -0.30 -28.81 7.17
CA ARG A 45 -0.76 -28.60 8.56
C ARG A 45 -1.32 -27.19 8.77
N ILE A 46 -0.71 -26.17 8.16
CA ILE A 46 -1.21 -24.78 8.21
C ILE A 46 -2.56 -24.68 7.47
N HIS A 47 -2.67 -25.28 6.28
CA HIS A 47 -3.95 -25.31 5.55
C HIS A 47 -5.06 -26.07 6.30
N ARG A 48 -4.76 -27.18 6.97
CA ARG A 48 -5.74 -27.93 7.77
C ARG A 48 -6.22 -27.17 9.02
N ARG A 49 -5.37 -26.35 9.65
CA ARG A 49 -5.79 -25.50 10.79
C ARG A 49 -6.79 -24.42 10.36
N ARG A 50 -6.66 -23.88 9.15
CA ARG A 50 -7.60 -22.87 8.59
C ARG A 50 -8.94 -23.49 8.17
N ALA A 51 -8.94 -24.74 7.70
CA ALA A 51 -10.19 -25.44 7.33
C ALA A 51 -11.07 -25.81 8.55
N ALA A 52 -10.47 -26.06 9.72
CA ALA A 52 -11.20 -26.39 10.95
C ALA A 52 -11.88 -25.17 11.60
N THR A 53 -11.39 -23.95 11.34
CA THR A 53 -11.98 -22.71 11.89
C THR A 53 -13.19 -22.24 11.06
N ALA A 54 -13.20 -22.50 9.75
CA ALA A 54 -14.32 -22.16 8.87
C ALA A 54 -15.59 -23.00 9.11
N THR A 55 -15.47 -24.20 9.69
CA THR A 55 -16.63 -25.10 9.91
C THR A 55 -17.32 -24.90 11.27
N VAL A 56 -16.70 -24.23 12.23
CA VAL A 56 -17.34 -23.91 13.53
C VAL A 56 -18.14 -22.60 13.46
N ALA A 57 -17.75 -21.66 12.58
CA ALA A 57 -18.44 -20.37 12.41
C ALA A 57 -19.80 -20.47 11.68
N ALA A 58 -19.98 -21.49 10.83
CA ALA A 58 -21.22 -21.63 10.03
C ALA A 58 -22.40 -22.28 10.78
N VAL A 59 -22.19 -22.86 11.97
CA VAL A 59 -23.25 -23.57 12.72
C VAL A 59 -23.87 -22.72 13.85
N VAL A 60 -23.22 -21.62 14.26
CA VAL A 60 -23.69 -20.80 15.39
C VAL A 60 -24.57 -19.61 14.96
N VAL A 61 -24.56 -19.22 13.69
CA VAL A 61 -25.27 -18.01 13.22
C VAL A 61 -26.74 -18.25 12.87
N VAL A 62 -27.21 -19.51 12.78
CA VAL A 62 -28.57 -19.82 12.31
C VAL A 62 -29.67 -19.85 13.41
N PRO A 63 -29.41 -20.02 14.73
CA PRO A 63 -30.49 -19.89 15.73
C PRO A 63 -30.64 -18.51 16.39
N ALA A 64 -29.70 -17.57 16.22
CA ALA A 64 -29.67 -16.36 17.05
C ALA A 64 -30.56 -15.20 16.56
N LEU A 65 -31.06 -15.23 15.32
CA LEU A 65 -31.93 -14.17 14.77
C LEU A 65 -33.43 -14.38 15.03
N ALA A 66 -33.84 -15.50 15.64
CA ALA A 66 -35.24 -15.73 16.02
C ALA A 66 -35.57 -15.28 17.46
N ALA A 67 -34.57 -14.95 18.29
CA ALA A 67 -34.79 -14.66 19.72
C ALA A 67 -34.80 -13.16 20.06
N SER A 68 -34.25 -12.29 19.22
CA SER A 68 -34.17 -10.84 19.46
C SER A 68 -35.45 -10.07 19.10
N GLY A 69 -36.35 -10.66 18.30
CA GLY A 69 -37.65 -10.05 17.96
C GLY A 69 -38.76 -10.22 19.02
N TRP A 70 -38.59 -11.10 20.01
CA TRP A 70 -39.64 -11.43 20.98
C TRP A 70 -39.55 -10.66 22.30
N VAL A 71 -38.42 -9.99 22.57
CA VAL A 71 -38.19 -9.31 23.87
C VAL A 71 -38.50 -7.80 23.82
N LEU A 72 -38.59 -7.18 22.62
CA LEU A 72 -39.00 -5.78 22.50
C LEU A 72 -40.51 -5.55 22.29
N GLY A 73 -41.29 -6.61 22.05
CA GLY A 73 -42.74 -6.50 21.77
C GLY A 73 -43.67 -6.56 22.98
N ASN A 74 -43.19 -6.87 24.18
CA ASN A 74 -44.06 -7.21 25.33
C ASN A 74 -44.08 -6.19 26.47
N ARG A 75 -43.59 -4.96 26.26
CA ARG A 75 -43.61 -3.92 27.31
C ARG A 75 -44.37 -2.63 27.02
N MET A 76 -44.99 -2.50 25.85
CA MET A 76 -45.99 -1.47 25.60
C MET A 76 -47.05 -1.98 24.65
N LEU A 77 -48.12 -2.57 25.18
CA LEU A 77 -49.51 -2.27 24.82
C LEU A 77 -50.42 -3.16 25.67
N GLY A 78 -51.11 -2.53 26.61
CA GLY A 78 -52.38 -3.05 27.09
C GLY A 78 -53.43 -2.90 25.98
N ASP A 79 -54.26 -3.92 25.88
CA ASP A 79 -55.60 -3.96 25.31
C ASP A 79 -55.81 -3.45 23.86
N GLY A 80 -56.01 -4.41 22.95
CA GLY A 80 -56.91 -4.25 21.81
C GLY A 80 -56.39 -3.51 20.57
N ALA A 81 -55.44 -4.11 19.83
CA ALA A 81 -55.31 -3.87 18.39
C ALA A 81 -54.58 -5.03 17.71
N HIS A 82 -55.27 -5.75 16.82
CA HIS A 82 -54.64 -6.67 15.88
C HIS A 82 -53.81 -5.83 14.89
N VAL A 83 -52.49 -6.02 14.88
CA VAL A 83 -51.61 -5.49 13.84
C VAL A 83 -51.25 -6.64 12.90
N ASP A 84 -51.84 -6.59 11.71
CA ASP A 84 -51.57 -7.50 10.60
C ASP A 84 -50.28 -7.01 9.91
N VAL A 85 -49.18 -7.76 10.05
CA VAL A 85 -47.89 -7.42 9.42
C VAL A 85 -47.86 -8.07 8.04
N SER A 86 -48.30 -7.32 7.02
CA SER A 86 -48.12 -7.68 5.62
C SER A 86 -46.72 -7.29 5.16
N VAL A 87 -45.93 -8.28 4.74
CA VAL A 87 -44.60 -8.11 4.16
C VAL A 87 -44.76 -7.57 2.73
N ALA A 88 -44.33 -6.33 2.48
CA ALA A 88 -44.26 -5.77 1.14
C ALA A 88 -42.96 -6.18 0.46
N THR A 89 -43.03 -7.17 -0.44
CA THR A 89 -42.02 -7.42 -1.47
C THR A 89 -42.18 -6.36 -2.57
N GLN A 90 -41.30 -5.36 -2.64
CA GLN A 90 -41.20 -4.49 -3.82
C GLN A 90 -40.29 -5.17 -4.86
N THR A 91 -40.93 -5.71 -5.88
CA THR A 91 -40.33 -6.06 -7.17
C THR A 91 -40.25 -4.78 -8.02
N ALA A 92 -39.05 -4.34 -8.38
CA ALA A 92 -38.86 -3.27 -9.35
C ALA A 92 -38.62 -3.87 -10.75
N GLU A 93 -39.49 -3.56 -11.70
CA GLU A 93 -39.28 -3.72 -13.14
C GLU A 93 -39.58 -2.39 -13.86
N PRO A 94 -39.00 -2.17 -15.05
CA PRO A 94 -38.54 -0.87 -15.54
C PRO A 94 -39.59 -0.10 -16.34
N THR A 95 -39.44 1.23 -16.43
CA THR A 95 -40.26 2.10 -17.29
C THR A 95 -39.37 2.89 -18.28
N PRO A 96 -39.76 3.02 -19.57
CA PRO A 96 -38.86 3.31 -20.68
C PRO A 96 -38.73 4.80 -21.02
N ALA A 97 -37.71 5.11 -21.84
CA ALA A 97 -37.37 6.42 -22.39
C ALA A 97 -38.32 6.91 -23.50
N PRO A 98 -38.44 8.24 -23.69
CA PRO A 98 -38.83 8.82 -24.97
C PRO A 98 -37.66 9.60 -25.62
N GLY A 99 -37.38 9.30 -26.89
CA GLY A 99 -36.66 10.19 -27.81
C GLY A 99 -37.65 11.02 -28.66
N PRO A 100 -37.24 11.47 -29.85
CA PRO A 100 -36.68 12.81 -30.12
C PRO A 100 -37.68 13.70 -30.86
N ASP A 101 -37.48 15.02 -30.85
CA ASP A 101 -38.10 15.91 -31.84
C ASP A 101 -37.18 17.07 -32.23
N ASP A 102 -37.10 17.25 -33.55
CA ASP A 102 -36.37 18.24 -34.33
C ASP A 102 -36.88 19.68 -34.10
N SER A 103 -35.96 20.64 -34.12
CA SER A 103 -36.22 21.93 -34.78
C SER A 103 -34.91 22.61 -35.19
N SER A 104 -34.71 22.65 -36.51
CA SER A 104 -33.76 23.50 -37.22
C SER A 104 -34.27 24.94 -37.27
N ALA A 105 -33.39 25.94 -37.16
CA ALA A 105 -33.27 27.05 -38.12
C ALA A 105 -32.24 28.11 -37.68
N THR A 106 -31.26 28.27 -38.57
CA THR A 106 -30.28 29.34 -38.80
C THR A 106 -30.83 30.77 -38.64
N THR A 107 -30.05 31.71 -38.11
CA THR A 107 -30.07 33.12 -38.52
C THR A 107 -28.70 33.76 -38.33
N GLU A 108 -28.34 34.55 -39.34
CA GLU A 108 -27.03 35.10 -39.70
C GLU A 108 -26.50 36.20 -38.77
N VAL A 109 -25.18 36.33 -38.80
CA VAL A 109 -24.37 37.46 -38.30
C VAL A 109 -24.59 38.69 -39.20
N PRO A 110 -24.53 39.91 -38.64
CA PRO A 110 -23.59 40.88 -39.19
C PRO A 110 -22.67 41.49 -38.13
N GLU A 111 -21.40 41.60 -38.51
CA GLU A 111 -20.32 42.32 -37.84
C GLU A 111 -20.65 43.82 -37.72
N GLU A 112 -20.46 44.42 -36.55
CA GLU A 112 -20.07 45.83 -36.42
C GLU A 112 -19.12 46.01 -35.22
N GLU A 113 -18.04 46.75 -35.50
CA GLU A 113 -16.94 47.11 -34.61
C GLU A 113 -17.42 47.86 -33.37
N THR A 114 -16.96 47.45 -32.18
CA THR A 114 -16.64 48.38 -31.09
C THR A 114 -15.56 47.78 -30.23
N GLY A 115 -14.43 48.48 -30.13
CA GLY A 115 -13.32 48.09 -29.27
C GLY A 115 -13.69 48.09 -27.80
N SER A 116 -13.03 47.23 -27.04
CA SER A 116 -12.71 47.41 -25.64
C SER A 116 -11.54 46.49 -25.32
N GLU A 117 -10.45 47.09 -24.85
CA GLU A 117 -9.47 46.41 -24.02
C GLU A 117 -10.24 45.86 -22.83
N ASP A 118 -10.43 44.55 -22.79
CA ASP A 118 -10.78 43.90 -21.54
C ASP A 118 -9.94 42.64 -21.39
N SER A 119 -9.34 42.56 -20.22
CA SER A 119 -8.40 41.54 -19.85
C SER A 119 -9.15 40.23 -19.87
N SER A 120 -8.84 39.37 -20.83
CA SER A 120 -9.28 37.99 -20.79
C SER A 120 -8.66 37.35 -19.56
N GLU A 121 -9.45 37.31 -18.49
CA GLU A 121 -9.34 36.32 -17.44
C GLU A 121 -9.15 34.97 -18.15
N GLN A 122 -7.93 34.45 -18.10
CA GLN A 122 -7.69 33.04 -18.39
C GLN A 122 -8.48 32.28 -17.35
N GLN A 123 -9.72 31.96 -17.70
CA GLN A 123 -10.54 31.00 -17.01
C GLN A 123 -9.82 29.67 -17.23
N THR A 124 -8.97 29.31 -16.26
CA THR A 124 -8.27 28.03 -16.23
C THR A 124 -9.33 26.95 -16.20
N GLU A 125 -9.55 26.32 -17.36
CA GLU A 125 -10.31 25.09 -17.48
C GLU A 125 -9.67 24.10 -16.49
N ALA A 126 -10.45 23.63 -15.51
CA ALA A 126 -9.95 22.68 -14.53
C ALA A 126 -9.43 21.47 -15.30
N ALA A 127 -8.18 21.07 -15.06
CA ALA A 127 -7.59 19.95 -15.76
C ALA A 127 -8.46 18.70 -15.58
N ASP A 128 -8.86 18.07 -16.70
CA ASP A 128 -9.69 16.85 -16.72
C ASP A 128 -8.95 15.59 -16.24
N THR A 129 -7.66 15.74 -15.90
CA THR A 129 -6.79 14.66 -15.43
C THR A 129 -5.99 15.11 -14.19
N PRO A 130 -5.61 14.18 -13.29
CA PRO A 130 -4.73 14.48 -12.17
C PRO A 130 -3.40 15.08 -12.65
N PRO A 131 -2.78 15.98 -11.87
CA PRO A 131 -1.64 16.80 -12.29
C PRO A 131 -0.42 15.98 -12.73
N TRP A 132 -0.24 14.79 -12.15
CA TRP A 132 0.87 13.89 -12.43
C TRP A 132 0.42 12.55 -13.02
N GLN A 133 -0.78 12.51 -13.61
CA GLN A 133 -1.32 11.38 -14.37
C GLN A 133 -1.99 11.87 -15.68
N PRO A 134 -1.26 12.53 -16.60
CA PRO A 134 -1.79 12.89 -17.91
C PRO A 134 -2.24 11.67 -18.73
N THR A 135 -1.70 10.48 -18.40
CA THR A 135 -2.15 9.19 -18.89
C THR A 135 -2.38 8.23 -17.72
N PRO A 136 -3.29 7.24 -17.84
CA PRO A 136 -3.45 6.22 -16.82
C PRO A 136 -2.13 5.50 -16.51
N PRO A 137 -1.79 5.28 -15.22
CA PRO A 137 -0.62 4.51 -14.85
C PRO A 137 -0.66 3.08 -15.43
N PRO A 138 0.51 2.45 -15.69
CA PRO A 138 0.54 1.08 -16.17
C PRO A 138 -0.08 0.12 -15.15
N GLU A 139 -0.90 -0.80 -15.62
CA GLU A 139 -1.50 -1.85 -14.79
C GLU A 139 -0.43 -2.75 -14.15
N PRO A 140 -0.67 -3.25 -12.92
CA PRO A 140 0.22 -4.22 -12.30
C PRO A 140 0.36 -5.50 -13.11
N VAL A 141 1.55 -6.10 -13.06
CA VAL A 141 1.83 -7.38 -13.72
C VAL A 141 1.05 -8.51 -13.04
N GLU A 142 1.03 -8.52 -11.71
CA GLU A 142 0.32 -9.49 -10.89
C GLU A 142 -0.53 -8.75 -9.84
N PRO A 143 -1.83 -8.52 -10.07
CA PRO A 143 -2.71 -8.04 -9.02
C PRO A 143 -2.88 -9.13 -7.96
N ASP A 144 -2.60 -8.79 -6.71
CA ASP A 144 -2.64 -9.75 -5.60
C ASP A 144 -4.10 -9.88 -5.10
N ASP A 145 -4.81 -10.92 -5.54
CA ASP A 145 -6.16 -11.28 -5.07
C ASP A 145 -6.10 -11.97 -3.69
N VAL A 146 -5.45 -11.36 -2.70
CA VAL A 146 -5.38 -11.94 -1.36
C VAL A 146 -6.76 -11.82 -0.70
N ALA A 147 -7.38 -12.96 -0.37
CA ALA A 147 -8.61 -13.04 0.41
C ALA A 147 -8.38 -12.58 1.87
N GLY A 148 -8.28 -11.26 2.06
CA GLY A 148 -8.12 -10.58 3.33
C GLY A 148 -9.39 -9.89 3.82
N THR A 149 -9.28 -9.15 4.92
CA THR A 149 -10.31 -8.20 5.35
C THR A 149 -10.47 -7.13 4.27
N PRO A 150 -11.69 -6.82 3.81
CA PRO A 150 -11.88 -5.78 2.81
C PRO A 150 -11.52 -4.40 3.38
N ASN A 151 -11.04 -3.51 2.51
CA ASN A 151 -10.91 -2.10 2.83
C ASN A 151 -12.29 -1.48 3.17
N LEU A 152 -12.33 -0.58 4.16
CA LEU A 152 -13.54 0.20 4.46
C LEU A 152 -13.90 1.20 3.35
N VAL A 153 -12.89 1.79 2.71
CA VAL A 153 -13.05 2.73 1.58
C VAL A 153 -12.22 2.28 0.40
N ASP A 154 -12.68 2.59 -0.81
CA ASP A 154 -11.89 2.38 -2.00
C ASP A 154 -10.80 3.45 -2.08
N VAL A 155 -9.55 3.03 -2.23
CA VAL A 155 -8.40 3.94 -2.33
C VAL A 155 -8.10 4.14 -3.81
N PRO A 156 -8.28 5.36 -4.36
CA PRO A 156 -8.03 5.60 -5.78
C PRO A 156 -6.56 5.33 -6.11
N ASP A 157 -6.25 5.10 -7.39
CA ASP A 157 -4.88 4.89 -7.86
C ASP A 157 -4.20 6.24 -8.13
N PRO A 158 -3.30 6.73 -7.25
CA PRO A 158 -2.72 8.06 -7.37
C PRO A 158 -1.30 8.04 -7.91
N ARG A 159 -0.83 6.89 -8.39
CA ARG A 159 0.55 6.68 -8.82
C ARG A 159 0.97 7.69 -9.88
N PRO A 160 2.00 8.49 -9.66
CA PRO A 160 2.47 9.44 -10.66
C PRO A 160 3.10 8.71 -11.85
N VAL A 161 3.05 9.34 -13.01
CA VAL A 161 3.78 8.94 -14.23
C VAL A 161 4.86 9.96 -14.56
N ASP A 162 5.70 9.66 -15.55
CA ASP A 162 6.81 10.52 -16.00
C ASP A 162 7.86 10.81 -14.91
N ILE A 163 8.07 9.85 -14.01
CA ILE A 163 9.15 9.89 -13.03
C ILE A 163 10.23 8.93 -13.51
N GLY A 164 11.42 9.47 -13.83
CA GLY A 164 12.48 8.70 -14.49
C GLY A 164 12.94 7.43 -13.76
N LEU A 165 12.76 7.34 -12.44
CA LEU A 165 12.95 6.10 -11.68
C LEU A 165 11.83 5.08 -11.96
N LEU A 166 10.57 5.48 -11.84
CA LEU A 166 9.42 4.60 -12.11
C LEU A 166 9.37 4.17 -13.58
N ASP A 167 9.63 5.08 -14.52
CA ASP A 167 9.65 4.78 -15.95
C ASP A 167 10.69 3.72 -16.32
N ARG A 168 11.83 3.74 -15.63
CA ARG A 168 12.90 2.74 -15.80
C ARG A 168 12.52 1.38 -15.24
N LEU A 169 11.84 1.35 -14.09
CA LEU A 169 11.34 0.12 -13.49
C LEU A 169 10.14 -0.45 -14.27
N GLY A 170 9.40 0.40 -14.98
CA GLY A 170 8.24 0.06 -15.78
C GLY A 170 6.96 -0.10 -14.95
N ALA A 171 6.11 -1.06 -15.32
CA ALA A 171 4.89 -1.36 -14.57
C ALA A 171 5.22 -1.93 -13.17
N PRO A 172 4.39 -1.67 -12.14
CA PRO A 172 4.58 -2.33 -10.87
C PRO A 172 4.42 -3.84 -11.04
N GLN A 173 5.25 -4.60 -10.35
CA GLN A 173 5.23 -6.05 -10.41
C GLN A 173 4.10 -6.62 -9.56
N SER A 174 3.75 -5.95 -8.46
CA SER A 174 2.62 -6.35 -7.62
C SER A 174 1.80 -5.15 -7.14
N GLU A 175 0.54 -5.44 -6.85
CA GLU A 175 -0.38 -4.53 -6.16
C GLU A 175 -1.10 -5.28 -5.04
N LEU A 176 -1.14 -4.69 -3.84
CA LEU A 176 -1.87 -5.22 -2.70
C LEU A 176 -2.89 -4.21 -2.19
N SER A 177 -4.14 -4.65 -1.99
CA SER A 177 -5.18 -3.89 -1.28
C SER A 177 -5.49 -4.55 0.05
N SER A 178 -5.24 -3.87 1.17
CA SER A 178 -5.45 -4.42 2.51
C SER A 178 -5.50 -3.31 3.58
N PRO A 179 -6.41 -3.42 4.58
CA PRO A 179 -6.44 -2.50 5.71
C PRO A 179 -5.26 -2.70 6.67
N LEU A 180 -4.49 -3.77 6.53
CA LEU A 180 -3.31 -4.04 7.37
C LEU A 180 -2.03 -3.40 6.82
N LEU A 181 -2.11 -2.68 5.70
CA LEU A 181 -0.97 -1.98 5.13
C LEU A 181 -0.64 -0.77 5.99
N MET A 182 0.57 -0.72 6.54
CA MET A 182 1.11 0.47 7.20
C MET A 182 1.94 1.29 6.20
N PRO A 183 1.93 2.63 6.28
CA PRO A 183 2.85 3.45 5.49
C PRO A 183 4.28 3.16 5.92
N LEU A 184 5.23 3.22 4.98
CA LEU A 184 6.65 2.98 5.23
C LEU A 184 6.93 1.59 5.87
N GLN A 185 6.19 0.55 5.46
CA GLN A 185 6.28 -0.79 6.07
C GLN A 185 7.69 -1.38 6.13
N ARG A 186 8.61 -0.97 5.22
CA ARG A 186 10.00 -1.43 5.23
C ARG A 186 10.77 -0.98 6.48
N PHE A 187 10.39 0.16 7.03
CA PHE A 187 11.03 0.77 8.19
C PHE A 187 10.31 0.45 9.50
N MET A 188 9.10 -0.12 9.42
CA MET A 188 8.25 -0.41 10.57
C MET A 188 8.04 -1.92 10.74
N ALA A 189 7.95 -2.39 11.97
CA ALA A 189 7.58 -3.77 12.28
C ALA A 189 6.36 -3.81 13.21
N ALA A 190 5.69 -4.96 13.25
CA ALA A 190 4.60 -5.21 14.19
C ALA A 190 5.04 -4.84 15.62
N GLY A 191 4.28 -3.96 16.25
CA GLY A 191 4.51 -3.55 17.62
C GLY A 191 4.34 -4.73 18.57
N SER A 192 5.05 -4.71 19.71
CA SER A 192 4.92 -5.74 20.75
C SER A 192 3.55 -5.74 21.44
N GLY A 193 2.72 -4.71 21.20
CA GLY A 193 1.36 -4.57 21.73
C GLY A 193 0.29 -4.92 20.70
N SER A 194 -0.60 -5.86 21.03
CA SER A 194 -1.84 -6.07 20.27
C SER A 194 -2.84 -4.96 20.62
N GLY A 195 -3.11 -4.04 19.69
CA GLY A 195 -4.20 -3.06 19.84
C GLY A 195 -3.82 -1.59 19.61
N GLY A 196 -2.73 -1.32 18.89
CA GLY A 196 -2.49 0.03 18.38
C GLY A 196 -3.44 0.38 17.23
N VAL A 197 -3.47 1.67 16.87
CA VAL A 197 -4.27 2.16 15.74
C VAL A 197 -3.66 1.64 14.42
N GLU A 198 -4.53 1.20 13.52
CA GLU A 198 -4.22 0.71 12.18
C GLU A 198 -5.08 1.48 11.17
N PRO A 199 -4.66 1.58 9.90
CA PRO A 199 -5.51 2.17 8.89
C PRO A 199 -6.74 1.30 8.65
N HIS A 200 -7.83 1.92 8.21
CA HIS A 200 -9.04 1.17 7.85
C HIS A 200 -9.02 0.73 6.39
N SER A 201 -8.10 1.26 5.58
CA SER A 201 -7.94 0.92 4.17
C SER A 201 -6.53 1.20 3.70
N GLY A 202 -6.02 0.38 2.80
CA GLY A 202 -4.71 0.59 2.21
C GLY A 202 -4.57 -0.03 0.82
N ARG A 203 -3.67 0.56 0.04
CA ARG A 203 -3.24 0.07 -1.27
C ARG A 203 -1.74 0.28 -1.43
N SER A 204 -1.01 -0.71 -1.91
CA SER A 204 0.41 -0.59 -2.22
C SER A 204 0.76 -1.10 -3.61
N TRP A 205 1.77 -0.49 -4.22
CA TRP A 205 2.33 -0.90 -5.50
C TRP A 205 3.84 -1.05 -5.38
N MET A 206 4.34 -2.21 -5.79
CA MET A 206 5.75 -2.53 -5.71
C MET A 206 6.39 -2.57 -7.10
N TYR A 207 7.42 -1.76 -7.29
CA TYR A 207 8.22 -1.67 -8.49
C TYR A 207 9.58 -2.29 -8.24
N PHE A 208 10.02 -3.19 -9.11
CA PHE A 208 11.37 -3.74 -9.13
C PHE A 208 11.64 -4.35 -10.50
N ALA A 209 12.91 -4.46 -10.86
CA ALA A 209 13.30 -5.06 -12.13
C ALA A 209 12.96 -6.57 -12.19
N ARG A 210 12.62 -7.06 -13.38
CA ARG A 210 12.38 -8.49 -13.61
C ARG A 210 13.71 -9.27 -13.64
N GLY A 211 14.29 -9.47 -12.47
CA GLY A 211 15.48 -10.30 -12.25
C GLY A 211 15.44 -11.06 -10.93
N ASN A 212 14.63 -10.58 -9.97
CA ASN A 212 14.59 -11.08 -8.60
C ASN A 212 16.01 -11.08 -7.97
N GLU A 213 16.83 -10.13 -8.40
CA GLU A 213 18.17 -9.97 -7.88
C GLU A 213 18.07 -9.39 -6.48
N ILE A 214 18.88 -9.90 -5.55
CA ILE A 214 18.90 -9.43 -4.15
C ILE A 214 19.29 -7.95 -4.12
N ASP A 215 20.15 -7.54 -5.03
CA ASP A 215 20.74 -6.21 -5.16
C ASP A 215 20.04 -5.42 -6.28
N GLN A 216 18.71 -5.32 -6.27
CA GLN A 216 17.97 -4.53 -7.28
C GLN A 216 17.34 -3.27 -6.69
N ASP A 217 17.23 -2.23 -7.52
CA ASP A 217 16.43 -1.05 -7.21
C ASP A 217 14.95 -1.42 -7.07
N SER A 218 14.30 -0.84 -6.06
CA SER A 218 12.87 -1.03 -5.85
C SER A 218 12.20 0.22 -5.31
N VAL A 219 10.93 0.42 -5.69
CA VAL A 219 10.05 1.43 -5.11
C VAL A 219 8.80 0.76 -4.56
N ASP A 220 8.42 1.08 -3.33
CA ASP A 220 7.14 0.70 -2.74
C ASP A 220 6.34 1.99 -2.47
N ILE A 221 5.21 2.14 -3.16
CA ILE A 221 4.27 3.26 -2.94
C ILE A 221 3.09 2.70 -2.16
N GLN A 222 2.81 3.27 -0.99
CA GLN A 222 1.74 2.84 -0.10
C GLN A 222 0.82 4.03 0.20
N VAL A 223 -0.48 3.84 0.02
CA VAL A 223 -1.50 4.81 0.38
C VAL A 223 -2.41 4.17 1.40
N THR A 224 -2.57 4.83 2.55
CA THR A 224 -3.35 4.33 3.68
C THR A 224 -4.35 5.38 4.13
N ALA A 225 -5.58 4.97 4.41
CA ALA A 225 -6.66 5.85 4.88
C ALA A 225 -6.95 5.61 6.36
N TRP A 226 -7.15 6.71 7.09
CA TRP A 226 -7.25 6.73 8.55
C TRP A 226 -8.45 7.56 9.00
N ASP A 227 -9.06 7.16 10.13
CA ASP A 227 -10.07 8.01 10.79
C ASP A 227 -9.46 9.31 11.35
N ASP A 228 -8.16 9.27 11.72
CA ASP A 228 -7.38 10.42 12.17
C ASP A 228 -5.93 10.29 11.68
N SER A 229 -5.71 10.68 10.42
CA SER A 229 -4.40 10.64 9.77
C SER A 229 -3.38 11.57 10.44
N SER A 230 -3.85 12.66 11.08
CA SER A 230 -3.01 13.62 11.78
C SER A 230 -2.41 13.01 13.06
N ALA A 231 -3.22 12.30 13.84
CA ALA A 231 -2.77 11.55 15.00
C ALA A 231 -1.88 10.36 14.59
N ALA A 232 -2.21 9.67 13.49
CA ALA A 232 -1.39 8.60 12.96
C ALA A 232 0.00 9.10 12.56
N LEU A 233 0.10 10.20 11.81
CA LEU A 233 1.39 10.80 11.44
C LEU A 233 2.18 11.27 12.67
N ALA A 234 1.50 11.90 13.65
CA ALA A 234 2.13 12.28 14.91
C ALA A 234 2.71 11.06 15.66
N ALA A 235 1.96 9.96 15.70
CA ALA A 235 2.42 8.71 16.31
C ALA A 235 3.62 8.10 15.58
N ILE A 236 3.63 8.12 14.24
CA ILE A 236 4.78 7.69 13.42
C ILE A 236 6.02 8.51 13.78
N ARG A 237 5.89 9.85 13.88
CA ARG A 237 7.00 10.72 14.29
C ARG A 237 7.51 10.40 15.70
N ASP A 238 6.62 10.04 16.62
CA ASP A 238 6.95 9.70 18.01
C ASP A 238 7.29 8.19 18.20
N GLY A 239 7.93 7.58 17.21
CA GLY A 239 8.41 6.20 17.34
C GLY A 239 7.45 5.11 16.84
N GLY A 240 6.25 5.48 16.41
CA GLY A 240 5.12 4.56 16.21
C GLY A 240 4.35 4.27 17.50
N THR A 241 4.50 5.09 18.55
CA THR A 241 3.83 4.87 19.84
C THR A 241 2.31 4.89 19.67
N GLY A 242 1.65 3.79 20.01
CA GLY A 242 0.19 3.67 19.92
C GLY A 242 -0.33 3.18 18.56
N LEU A 243 0.55 2.91 17.59
CA LEU A 243 0.20 2.24 16.33
C LEU A 243 0.36 0.73 16.44
N GLY A 244 -0.26 -0.02 15.52
CA GLY A 244 -0.04 -1.46 15.38
C GLY A 244 1.39 -1.82 14.97
N THR A 245 2.18 -0.83 14.52
CA THR A 245 3.59 -0.97 14.17
C THR A 245 4.45 0.11 14.81
N VAL A 246 5.73 -0.19 15.02
CA VAL A 246 6.74 0.74 15.53
C VAL A 246 7.92 0.76 14.58
N TRP A 247 8.74 1.80 14.63
CA TRP A 247 10.00 1.77 13.90
C TRP A 247 10.82 0.55 14.32
N VAL A 248 11.43 -0.11 13.34
CA VAL A 248 12.30 -1.25 13.60
C VAL A 248 13.54 -0.76 14.36
N ASP A 249 13.55 -0.99 15.66
CA ASP A 249 14.75 -0.99 16.49
C ASP A 249 15.33 -2.40 16.36
N ASP A 250 16.16 -2.62 15.34
CA ASP A 250 16.80 -3.93 15.17
C ASP A 250 17.92 -4.03 16.22
N ASP A 251 17.91 -5.06 17.07
CA ASP A 251 18.90 -5.29 18.15
C ASP A 251 20.37 -5.31 17.64
N ASN A 252 20.58 -5.37 16.32
CA ASN A 252 21.88 -5.34 15.64
C ASN A 252 22.15 -4.07 14.80
N MET A 253 21.26 -3.07 14.79
CA MET A 253 21.44 -1.84 14.04
C MET A 253 21.31 -0.63 14.98
N PRO A 254 22.17 0.38 14.85
CA PRO A 254 22.07 1.55 15.71
C PRO A 254 20.84 2.34 15.27
N SER A 255 19.83 2.38 16.13
CA SER A 255 18.74 3.36 16.18
C SER A 255 17.59 3.25 15.17
N VAL A 256 16.41 3.59 15.70
CA VAL A 256 15.22 4.10 14.98
C VAL A 256 15.65 5.02 13.82
N PRO A 257 15.07 4.87 12.61
CA PRO A 257 15.39 5.73 11.48
C PRO A 257 15.27 7.22 11.88
N GLU A 258 16.32 8.00 11.66
CA GLU A 258 16.32 9.41 12.03
C GLU A 258 15.47 10.21 11.03
N PRO A 259 14.50 11.02 11.48
CA PRO A 259 13.80 11.97 10.63
C PRO A 259 14.77 12.95 9.98
N LEU A 260 14.60 13.19 8.68
CA LEU A 260 15.41 14.14 7.90
C LEU A 260 14.61 15.42 7.59
N PRO A 261 15.28 16.58 7.39
CA PRO A 261 14.62 17.80 6.98
C PRO A 261 14.06 17.66 5.56
N TRP A 262 12.81 18.07 5.34
CA TRP A 262 12.18 18.09 4.02
C TRP A 262 12.34 19.48 3.38
N PRO A 263 13.15 19.65 2.31
CA PRO A 263 13.38 20.98 1.74
C PRO A 263 12.08 21.61 1.21
N GLY A 264 11.77 22.83 1.66
CA GLY A 264 10.57 23.56 1.24
C GLY A 264 9.31 23.28 2.08
N HIS A 265 9.40 22.39 3.07
CA HIS A 265 8.28 22.01 3.93
C HIS A 265 8.68 22.13 5.41
N ASP A 266 8.13 23.14 6.07
CA ASP A 266 8.26 23.35 7.52
C ASP A 266 7.02 22.84 8.30
N ASP A 267 6.08 22.24 7.58
CA ASP A 267 4.80 21.79 8.11
C ASP A 267 4.86 20.39 8.73
N ALA A 268 3.81 20.06 9.48
CA ALA A 268 3.66 18.78 10.15
C ALA A 268 3.02 17.71 9.26
N ASP A 269 2.91 17.88 7.95
CA ASP A 269 2.33 16.89 7.04
C ASP A 269 3.39 16.14 6.24
N HIS A 270 4.64 16.60 6.30
CA HIS A 270 5.77 16.03 5.56
C HIS A 270 6.79 15.40 6.52
N LEU A 271 7.27 14.20 6.19
CA LEU A 271 8.31 13.50 6.95
C LEU A 271 9.25 12.74 5.99
N LEU A 272 10.55 13.04 6.06
CA LEU A 272 11.59 12.26 5.39
C LEU A 272 12.28 11.34 6.38
N VAL A 273 12.70 10.19 5.89
CA VAL A 273 13.39 9.15 6.66
C VAL A 273 14.50 8.54 5.82
N GLY A 274 15.70 8.40 6.37
CA GLY A 274 16.82 7.75 5.68
C GLY A 274 17.41 6.59 6.48
N ARG A 275 17.82 5.52 5.78
CA ARG A 275 18.61 4.42 6.35
C ARG A 275 19.78 4.05 5.42
N GLU A 276 21.00 4.13 5.96
CA GLU A 276 22.23 4.08 5.15
C GLU A 276 22.71 2.66 4.82
N GLU A 277 22.47 1.66 5.68
CA GLU A 277 23.10 0.34 5.51
C GLU A 277 22.16 -0.82 5.84
N THR A 278 21.74 -1.57 4.83
CA THR A 278 21.44 -3.00 5.03
C THR A 278 22.49 -3.78 4.25
N TYR A 279 23.35 -4.55 4.92
CA TYR A 279 24.26 -5.47 4.26
C TYR A 279 23.48 -6.72 3.81
N GLY A 280 22.84 -6.64 2.64
CA GLY A 280 22.12 -7.76 2.01
C GLY A 280 23.01 -8.63 1.13
N GLY A 281 24.17 -8.12 0.71
CA GLY A 281 25.00 -8.73 -0.33
C GLY A 281 26.42 -8.18 -0.40
N ARG A 282 26.88 -7.87 -1.62
CA ARG A 282 28.26 -7.42 -1.89
C ARG A 282 28.49 -5.92 -1.66
N ALA A 283 27.41 -5.14 -1.59
CA ALA A 283 27.42 -3.69 -1.42
C ALA A 283 26.36 -3.27 -0.38
N PRO A 284 26.54 -2.11 0.28
CA PRO A 284 25.50 -1.54 1.13
C PRO A 284 24.30 -1.12 0.28
N HIS A 285 23.08 -1.43 0.74
CA HIS A 285 21.86 -0.88 0.16
C HIS A 285 21.53 0.44 0.83
N HIS A 286 21.20 1.44 0.01
CA HIS A 286 20.64 2.69 0.51
C HIS A 286 19.11 2.60 0.48
N SER A 287 18.44 2.96 1.57
CA SER A 287 16.98 2.99 1.63
C SER A 287 16.50 4.34 2.13
N GLY A 288 15.79 5.08 1.26
CA GLY A 288 15.14 6.33 1.58
C GLY A 288 13.63 6.14 1.70
N GLY A 289 13.00 6.92 2.59
CA GLY A 289 11.57 6.93 2.82
C GLY A 289 11.03 8.35 2.88
N ALA A 290 9.82 8.53 2.40
CA ALA A 290 9.08 9.78 2.50
C ALA A 290 7.61 9.51 2.85
N LEU A 291 7.03 10.35 3.69
CA LEU A 291 5.65 10.26 4.12
C LEU A 291 4.98 11.64 4.01
N VAL A 292 3.85 11.70 3.30
CA VAL A 292 3.02 12.89 3.14
C VAL A 292 1.62 12.60 3.65
N ARG A 293 1.07 13.47 4.51
CA ARG A 293 -0.36 13.47 4.84
C ARG A 293 -1.12 14.31 3.83
N GLN A 294 -2.19 13.74 3.30
CA GLN A 294 -3.12 14.43 2.41
C GLN A 294 -4.55 14.15 2.89
N GLY A 295 -5.09 15.06 3.70
CA GLY A 295 -6.37 14.87 4.36
C GLY A 295 -6.40 13.61 5.21
N ASP A 296 -7.35 12.70 4.96
CA ASP A 296 -7.49 11.40 5.64
C ASP A 296 -6.45 10.35 5.21
N TYR A 297 -5.60 10.66 4.22
CA TYR A 297 -4.61 9.75 3.69
C TYR A 297 -3.20 9.99 4.23
N LEU A 298 -2.44 8.90 4.38
CA LEU A 298 -0.99 8.91 4.47
C LEU A 298 -0.39 8.20 3.25
N VAL A 299 0.46 8.92 2.53
CA VAL A 299 1.23 8.44 1.37
C VAL A 299 2.65 8.14 1.81
N GLY A 300 2.98 6.86 1.97
CA GLY A 300 4.34 6.40 2.26
C GLY A 300 5.03 5.90 1.00
N VAL A 301 6.21 6.41 0.71
CA VAL A 301 7.06 5.91 -0.38
C VAL A 301 8.38 5.44 0.18
N THR A 302 8.81 4.25 -0.21
CA THR A 302 10.14 3.72 0.10
C THR A 302 10.89 3.42 -1.17
N VAL A 303 12.11 3.94 -1.28
CA VAL A 303 13.04 3.68 -2.38
C VAL A 303 14.23 2.92 -1.83
N THR A 304 14.53 1.77 -2.41
CA THR A 304 15.77 1.03 -2.14
C THR A 304 16.63 1.07 -3.39
N ALA A 305 17.90 1.41 -3.18
CA ALA A 305 18.90 1.49 -4.22
C ALA A 305 19.98 0.43 -4.01
N ALA A 306 20.37 -0.22 -5.10
CA ALA A 306 21.50 -1.13 -5.14
C ALA A 306 22.64 -0.51 -5.97
N PRO A 307 23.76 -0.13 -5.34
CA PRO A 307 24.86 0.50 -6.06
C PRO A 307 25.44 -0.45 -7.13
N GLY A 308 25.50 0.01 -8.38
CA GLY A 308 26.15 -0.74 -9.47
C GLY A 308 25.42 -0.79 -10.81
N ASP A 309 24.08 -0.62 -10.83
CA ASP A 309 23.27 -0.87 -12.03
C ASP A 309 22.83 0.42 -12.77
N GLY A 310 23.55 1.52 -12.56
CA GLY A 310 23.23 2.83 -13.15
C GLY A 310 21.97 3.49 -12.58
N GLY A 311 21.43 2.92 -11.50
CA GLY A 311 20.35 3.41 -10.67
C GLY A 311 20.75 4.51 -9.68
N ILE A 312 20.00 4.61 -8.59
CA ILE A 312 20.32 5.47 -7.46
C ILE A 312 21.61 4.99 -6.81
N GLN A 313 22.52 5.91 -6.50
CA GLN A 313 23.86 5.60 -5.98
C GLN A 313 24.06 6.01 -4.53
N THR A 314 23.20 6.86 -3.98
CA THR A 314 23.38 7.43 -2.64
C THR A 314 22.09 7.39 -1.83
N LEU A 315 22.21 7.54 -0.50
CA LEU A 315 21.07 7.71 0.38
C LEU A 315 20.28 8.99 0.06
N ASP A 316 20.97 10.10 -0.18
CA ASP A 316 20.33 11.38 -0.50
C ASP A 316 19.48 11.28 -1.76
N GLU A 317 20.00 10.65 -2.82
CA GLU A 317 19.24 10.40 -4.06
C GLU A 317 18.02 9.48 -3.82
N ALA A 318 18.12 8.49 -2.92
CA ALA A 318 17.00 7.63 -2.56
C ALA A 318 15.91 8.40 -1.81
N VAL A 319 16.30 9.28 -0.88
CA VAL A 319 15.39 10.12 -0.11
C VAL A 319 14.73 11.16 -1.01
N GLU A 320 15.48 11.82 -1.91
CA GLU A 320 14.94 12.77 -2.88
C GLU A 320 13.94 12.11 -3.83
N ALA A 321 14.25 10.91 -4.35
CA ALA A 321 13.32 10.17 -5.19
C ALA A 321 12.05 9.75 -4.43
N ALA A 322 12.18 9.31 -3.17
CA ALA A 322 11.03 8.99 -2.34
C ALA A 322 10.15 10.23 -2.11
N ALA A 323 10.77 11.39 -1.82
CA ALA A 323 10.09 12.65 -1.58
C ALA A 323 9.32 13.14 -2.83
N GLU A 324 9.95 13.09 -4.01
CA GLU A 324 9.33 13.48 -5.27
C GLU A 324 8.10 12.62 -5.57
N ILE A 325 8.24 11.29 -5.46
CA ILE A 325 7.15 10.35 -5.72
C ILE A 325 6.02 10.56 -4.70
N ALA A 326 6.34 10.72 -3.41
CA ALA A 326 5.35 10.91 -2.37
C ALA A 326 4.55 12.20 -2.57
N GLN A 327 5.21 13.32 -2.87
CA GLN A 327 4.55 14.60 -3.13
C GLN A 327 3.62 14.51 -4.35
N LYS A 328 4.12 14.00 -5.48
CA LYS A 328 3.30 13.87 -6.69
C LYS A 328 2.12 12.92 -6.51
N THR A 329 2.30 11.87 -5.72
CA THR A 329 1.21 10.95 -5.36
C THR A 329 0.16 11.65 -4.51
N ALA A 330 0.57 12.47 -3.53
CA ALA A 330 -0.34 13.25 -2.69
C ALA A 330 -1.13 14.29 -3.52
N ASP A 331 -0.47 14.98 -4.45
CA ASP A 331 -1.14 15.94 -5.34
C ASP A 331 -2.19 15.26 -6.24
N ASN A 332 -1.91 14.05 -6.74
CA ASN A 332 -2.90 13.25 -7.48
C ASN A 332 -4.08 12.83 -6.59
N LEU A 333 -3.82 12.41 -5.33
CA LEU A 333 -4.88 12.09 -4.37
C LEU A 333 -5.78 13.28 -4.10
N ALA A 334 -5.21 14.47 -3.93
CA ALA A 334 -5.97 15.71 -3.73
C ALA A 334 -6.95 16.01 -4.86
N TRP A 335 -6.59 15.61 -6.08
CA TRP A 335 -7.45 15.74 -7.25
C TRP A 335 -8.47 14.57 -7.35
N LEU A 336 -8.05 13.33 -7.09
CA LEU A 336 -8.85 12.11 -7.28
C LEU A 336 -9.93 11.90 -6.21
N ASP A 337 -9.67 12.27 -4.95
CA ASP A 337 -10.64 12.21 -3.86
C ASP A 337 -10.57 13.51 -3.02
N PRO A 338 -11.11 14.62 -3.55
CA PRO A 338 -11.03 15.93 -2.89
C PRO A 338 -11.82 15.99 -1.58
N GLU A 339 -12.82 15.11 -1.37
CA GLU A 339 -13.61 15.09 -0.14
C GLU A 339 -12.76 14.63 1.05
N ARG A 340 -12.00 13.55 0.87
CA ARG A 340 -11.10 13.03 1.90
C ARG A 340 -9.76 13.73 1.95
N ALA A 341 -9.28 14.26 0.82
CA ALA A 341 -7.99 14.93 0.77
C ALA A 341 -7.96 16.32 1.41
N ASN A 342 -9.12 16.94 1.62
CA ASN A 342 -9.25 18.26 2.26
C ASN A 342 -9.77 18.22 3.71
N GLY A 343 -9.97 17.01 4.27
CA GLY A 343 -10.36 16.78 5.67
C GLY A 343 -9.24 17.09 6.66
#